data_AF-A0A2E9TTN7-F1
#
_entry.id   AF-A0A2E9TTN7-F1
#
_cell.length_a   1.000
_cell.length_b   1.000
_cell.length_c   1.000
_cell.angle_alpha   90.00
_cell.angle_beta   90.00
_cell.angle_gamma   90.00
#
_symmetry.space_group_name_H-M   'P 1'
#
loop_
_entity.id
_entity.type
_entity.pdbx_description
1 polymer ?
#
loop_
_entity_poly.entity_id
_entity_poly.type
_entity_poly.pdbx_seq_one_letter_code
_entity_poly.pdbx_strand_id
1 'polypeptide(L)'
;MYKNNFIYVLILLISSTLSFSQDNVEKEKQQGHVNINKFRQLYEEFSSPNMFRTASGAPGPAYYQQQADYVMEIELDEKNKMIYGNETITYTNNSPDILDYLWVQLDQNVRKKDSPSLKIDGNGLRSLYRPSEFKSE
;
A
#
# COMPACT_ATOMS: atom_id res chain seq x y z
N MET A 1 -7.27 14.73 -69.00
CA MET A 1 -6.15 14.55 -68.06
C MET A 1 -6.62 14.12 -66.65
N TYR A 2 -7.68 13.29 -66.52
CA TYR A 2 -8.27 12.90 -65.22
C TYR A 2 -8.24 11.38 -64.93
N LYS A 3 -7.74 10.56 -65.86
CA LYS A 3 -7.87 9.09 -65.78
C LYS A 3 -6.94 8.43 -64.73
N ASN A 4 -5.81 9.07 -64.39
CA ASN A 4 -4.87 8.55 -63.39
C ASN A 4 -5.18 8.96 -61.94
N ASN A 5 -5.93 10.04 -61.72
CA ASN A 5 -6.27 10.50 -60.37
C ASN A 5 -7.37 9.66 -59.71
N PHE A 6 -8.21 9.00 -60.52
CA PHE A 6 -9.27 8.12 -60.02
C PHE A 6 -8.71 6.85 -59.35
N ILE A 7 -7.58 6.34 -59.84
CA ILE A 7 -6.93 5.14 -59.28
C ILE A 7 -6.39 5.43 -57.87
N TYR A 8 -5.81 6.60 -57.64
CA TYR A 8 -5.33 6.98 -56.31
C TYR A 8 -6.46 7.16 -55.31
N VAL A 9 -7.61 7.70 -55.73
CA VAL A 9 -8.81 7.81 -54.88
C VAL A 9 -9.34 6.44 -54.49
N LEU A 10 -9.33 5.47 -55.42
CA LEU A 10 -9.77 4.10 -55.16
C LEU A 10 -8.82 3.36 -54.18
N ILE A 11 -7.51 3.56 -54.32
CA ILE A 11 -6.50 2.99 -53.41
C ILE A 11 -6.64 3.58 -52.00
N LEU A 12 -6.92 4.88 -51.89
CA LEU A 12 -7.15 5.55 -50.61
C LEU A 12 -8.41 5.01 -49.91
N LEU A 13 -9.47 4.72 -50.69
CA LEU A 13 -10.72 4.14 -50.20
C LEU A 13 -10.58 2.67 -49.74
N ILE A 14 -9.65 1.92 -50.30
CA ILE A 14 -9.37 0.53 -49.90
C ILE A 14 -8.48 0.48 -48.65
N SER A 15 -7.56 1.45 -48.47
CA SER A 15 -6.74 1.52 -47.25
C SER A 15 -7.53 1.88 -45.99
N SER A 16 -8.62 2.64 -46.12
CA SER A 16 -9.44 3.06 -44.97
C SER A 16 -10.31 1.92 -44.42
N THR A 17 -10.73 0.96 -45.25
CA THR A 17 -11.53 -0.19 -44.82
C THR A 17 -10.70 -1.29 -44.17
N LEU A 18 -9.41 -1.40 -44.50
CA LEU A 18 -8.48 -2.32 -43.82
C LEU A 18 -8.21 -1.94 -42.36
N SER A 19 -8.39 -0.67 -42.00
CA SER A 19 -8.14 -0.18 -40.63
C SER A 19 -9.31 -0.42 -39.67
N PHE A 20 -10.49 -0.84 -40.16
CA PHE A 20 -11.70 -1.02 -39.36
C PHE A 20 -12.02 -2.46 -38.96
N SER A 21 -11.17 -3.44 -39.28
CA SER A 21 -11.39 -4.86 -38.95
C SER A 21 -10.39 -5.41 -37.92
N GLN A 22 -10.10 -4.61 -36.89
CA GLN A 22 -9.56 -5.13 -35.63
C GLN A 22 -10.65 -5.01 -34.58
N ASP A 23 -11.61 -5.94 -34.62
CA ASP A 23 -12.37 -6.29 -33.42
C ASP A 23 -11.36 -6.80 -32.40
N ASN A 24 -10.92 -5.90 -31.53
CA ASN A 24 -10.22 -6.26 -30.31
C ASN A 24 -11.24 -6.94 -29.41
N VAL A 25 -11.52 -8.21 -29.67
CA VAL A 25 -12.13 -9.10 -28.68
C VAL A 25 -11.11 -9.19 -27.56
N GLU A 26 -11.27 -8.35 -26.54
CA GLU A 26 -10.65 -8.55 -25.24
C GLU A 26 -11.01 -9.97 -24.82
N LYS A 27 -10.05 -10.89 -24.96
CA LYS A 27 -10.16 -12.21 -24.34
C LYS A 27 -10.16 -11.96 -22.85
N GLU A 28 -11.35 -11.86 -22.24
CA GLU A 28 -11.49 -11.88 -20.78
C GLU A 28 -10.63 -13.05 -20.27
N LYS A 29 -9.62 -12.73 -19.45
CA LYS A 29 -8.83 -13.76 -18.78
C LYS A 29 -9.82 -14.58 -17.97
N GLN A 30 -10.06 -15.82 -18.38
CA GLN A 30 -10.86 -16.77 -17.63
C GLN A 30 -10.34 -16.76 -16.18
N GLN A 31 -11.16 -16.30 -15.24
CA GLN A 31 -10.80 -16.34 -13.83
C GLN A 31 -10.59 -17.82 -13.45
N GLY A 32 -9.44 -18.13 -12.87
CA GLY A 32 -9.12 -19.49 -12.43
C GLY A 32 -10.21 -20.01 -11.50
N HIS A 33 -10.61 -21.28 -11.68
CA HIS A 33 -11.58 -21.91 -10.80
C HIS A 33 -10.93 -22.17 -9.44
N VAL A 34 -11.36 -21.45 -8.40
CA VAL A 34 -10.97 -21.76 -7.02
C VAL A 34 -11.74 -22.98 -6.53
N ASN A 35 -11.03 -23.97 -6.02
CA ASN A 35 -11.67 -25.13 -5.43
C ASN A 35 -12.35 -24.70 -4.10
N ILE A 36 -13.68 -24.74 -4.04
CA ILE A 36 -14.47 -24.38 -2.84
C ILE A 36 -14.81 -25.59 -1.95
N ASN A 37 -14.23 -26.77 -2.23
CA ASN A 37 -14.51 -27.98 -1.48
C ASN A 37 -14.05 -27.83 -0.01
N LYS A 38 -14.85 -28.32 0.94
CA LYS A 38 -14.52 -28.30 2.38
C LYS A 38 -13.26 -29.11 2.73
N PHE A 39 -12.86 -30.04 1.87
CA PHE A 39 -11.64 -30.86 1.95
C PHE A 39 -10.58 -30.41 0.92
N ARG A 40 -10.71 -29.21 0.36
CA ARG A 40 -9.67 -28.66 -0.51
C ARG A 40 -8.34 -28.65 0.25
N GLN A 41 -7.26 -29.02 -0.43
CA GLN A 41 -5.94 -28.86 0.14
C GLN A 41 -5.64 -27.37 0.23
N LEU A 42 -5.23 -26.92 1.40
CA LEU A 42 -5.02 -25.51 1.73
C LEU A 42 -3.69 -24.98 1.13
N TYR A 43 -3.22 -25.51 0.01
CA TYR A 43 -2.00 -25.03 -0.65
C TYR A 43 -2.10 -23.58 -1.13
N GLU A 44 -3.32 -23.09 -1.39
CA GLU A 44 -3.57 -21.69 -1.71
C GLU A 44 -3.63 -20.80 -0.46
N GLU A 45 -3.93 -21.38 0.71
CA GLU A 45 -4.07 -20.66 1.98
C GLU A 45 -2.74 -20.62 2.76
N PHE A 46 -1.90 -21.65 2.59
CA PHE A 46 -0.61 -21.78 3.26
C PHE A 46 0.57 -21.54 2.32
N SER A 47 1.57 -20.81 2.82
CA SER A 47 2.80 -20.58 2.07
C SER A 47 3.52 -21.90 1.76
N SER A 48 3.97 -22.07 0.51
CA SER A 48 4.84 -23.19 0.15
C SER A 48 6.11 -23.16 0.99
N PRO A 49 6.61 -24.33 1.47
CA PRO A 49 7.81 -24.40 2.27
C PRO A 49 9.01 -23.81 1.52
N ASN A 50 9.87 -23.08 2.20
CA ASN A 50 11.11 -22.55 1.67
C ASN A 50 12.24 -22.65 2.70
N MET A 51 13.44 -22.19 2.35
CA MET A 51 14.63 -22.27 3.23
C MET A 51 14.47 -21.52 4.56
N PHE A 52 13.55 -20.56 4.63
CA PHE A 52 13.29 -19.74 5.81
C PHE A 52 12.11 -20.26 6.64
N ARG A 53 11.11 -20.92 6.04
CA ARG A 53 9.93 -21.47 6.74
C ARG A 53 9.51 -22.83 6.19
N THR A 54 9.31 -23.81 7.07
CA THR A 54 8.83 -25.16 6.70
C THR A 54 7.32 -25.18 6.42
N ALA A 55 6.80 -26.32 5.94
CA ALA A 55 5.36 -26.53 5.69
C ALA A 55 4.47 -26.35 6.92
N SER A 56 5.05 -26.49 8.11
CA SER A 56 4.38 -26.28 9.39
C SER A 56 4.52 -24.85 9.93
N GLY A 57 5.19 -23.95 9.20
CA GLY A 57 5.49 -22.58 9.63
C GLY A 57 6.67 -22.46 10.60
N ALA A 58 7.33 -23.57 10.93
CA ALA A 58 8.51 -23.57 11.78
C ALA A 58 9.72 -22.91 11.09
N PRO A 59 10.66 -22.34 11.85
CA PRO A 59 11.92 -21.82 11.33
C PRO A 59 12.66 -22.85 10.47
N GLY A 60 12.98 -22.49 9.23
CA GLY A 60 13.84 -23.28 8.36
C GLY A 60 15.33 -23.11 8.69
N PRO A 61 16.23 -23.88 8.05
CA PRO A 61 17.66 -23.83 8.31
C PRO A 61 18.32 -22.47 8.05
N ALA A 62 17.77 -21.68 7.12
CA ALA A 62 18.26 -20.33 6.79
C ALA A 62 17.47 -19.22 7.50
N TYR A 63 16.58 -19.57 8.43
CA TYR A 63 15.78 -18.60 9.16
C TYR A 63 16.67 -17.71 10.03
N TYR A 64 16.45 -16.39 9.94
CA TYR A 64 17.04 -15.40 10.82
C TYR A 64 15.94 -14.54 11.44
N GLN A 65 16.22 -13.95 12.59
CA GLN A 65 15.33 -13.03 13.27
C GLN A 65 16.14 -11.81 13.69
N GLN A 66 15.65 -10.62 13.36
CA GLN A 66 16.30 -9.39 13.78
C GLN A 66 16.08 -9.16 15.27
N GLN A 67 17.08 -8.54 15.92
CA GLN A 67 17.00 -8.18 17.32
C GLN A 67 17.20 -6.68 17.48
N ALA A 68 16.36 -6.08 18.32
CA ALA A 68 16.46 -4.69 18.71
C ALA A 68 16.33 -4.62 20.23
N ASP A 69 17.38 -4.13 20.89
CA ASP A 69 17.43 -3.95 22.34
C ASP A 69 17.29 -2.47 22.67
N TYR A 70 16.49 -2.16 23.68
CA TYR A 70 16.09 -0.80 24.01
C TYR A 70 16.48 -0.46 25.45
N VAL A 71 17.18 0.65 25.63
CA VAL A 71 17.42 1.26 26.94
C VAL A 71 16.80 2.63 26.93
N MET A 72 15.78 2.84 27.77
CA MET A 72 15.02 4.08 27.86
C MET A 72 15.20 4.71 29.24
N GLU A 73 15.54 5.99 29.25
CA GLU A 73 15.54 6.84 30.43
C GLU A 73 14.41 7.84 30.27
N ILE A 74 13.38 7.76 31.12
CA ILE A 74 12.15 8.55 30.97
C ILE A 74 11.90 9.32 32.27
N GLU A 75 11.63 10.61 32.14
CA GLU A 75 11.22 11.51 33.22
C GLU A 75 9.79 11.97 32.99
N LEU A 76 8.93 11.79 34.00
CA LEU A 76 7.57 12.30 34.03
C LEU A 76 7.52 13.58 34.89
N ASP A 77 7.22 14.70 34.26
CA ASP A 77 6.94 15.98 34.92
C ASP A 77 5.42 16.15 35.03
N GLU A 78 4.86 15.74 36.17
CA GLU A 78 3.42 15.81 36.44
C GLU A 78 2.89 17.25 36.50
N LYS A 79 3.72 18.19 36.99
CA LYS A 79 3.33 19.59 37.18
C LYS A 79 3.10 20.27 35.84
N ASN A 80 4.00 20.04 34.89
CA ASN A 80 3.91 20.60 33.55
C ASN A 80 3.21 19.66 32.55
N LYS A 81 2.86 18.43 32.99
CA LYS A 81 2.22 17.38 32.17
C LYS A 81 3.06 17.03 30.94
N MET A 82 4.37 16.91 31.15
CA MET A 82 5.34 16.61 30.10
C MET A 82 6.06 15.30 30.42
N ILE A 83 6.45 14.58 29.36
CA ILE A 83 7.32 13.41 29.44
C ILE A 83 8.57 13.75 28.66
N TYR A 84 9.72 13.58 29.29
CA TYR A 84 11.03 13.72 28.67
C TYR A 84 11.72 12.36 28.69
N GLY A 85 12.67 12.15 27.80
CA GLY A 85 13.47 10.95 27.86
C GLY A 85 14.51 10.84 26.77
N ASN A 86 15.45 9.93 27.01
CA ASN A 86 16.47 9.51 26.07
C ASN A 86 16.32 8.01 25.82
N GLU A 87 16.49 7.59 24.57
CA GLU A 87 16.41 6.20 24.16
C GLU A 87 17.67 5.80 23.41
N THR A 88 18.28 4.69 23.80
CA THR A 88 19.37 4.04 23.08
C THR A 88 18.86 2.73 22.51
N ILE A 89 18.90 2.61 21.18
CA ILE A 89 18.47 1.41 20.45
C ILE A 89 19.72 0.71 19.93
N THR A 90 19.93 -0.55 20.31
CA THR A 90 20.97 -1.43 19.76
C THR A 90 20.33 -2.40 18.79
N TYR A 91 20.60 -2.25 17.50
CA TYR A 91 20.07 -3.13 16.46
C TYR A 91 21.10 -4.15 16.03
N THR A 92 20.71 -5.44 16.06
CA THR A 92 21.54 -6.55 15.58
C THR A 92 20.91 -7.11 14.29
N ASN A 93 21.61 -6.91 13.17
CA ASN A 93 21.26 -7.53 11.90
C ASN A 93 21.74 -8.98 11.87
N ASN A 94 20.81 -9.93 11.98
CA ASN A 94 21.09 -11.36 11.87
C ASN A 94 20.84 -11.90 10.45
N SER A 95 20.44 -11.05 9.51
CA SER A 95 20.30 -11.41 8.11
C SER A 95 21.67 -11.69 7.49
N PRO A 96 21.77 -12.65 6.53
CA PRO A 96 22.95 -12.78 5.69
C PRO A 96 23.14 -11.58 4.74
N ASP A 97 22.11 -10.76 4.55
CA ASP A 97 22.14 -9.60 3.67
C ASP A 97 22.63 -8.34 4.38
N ILE A 98 23.29 -7.47 3.62
CA ILE A 98 23.77 -6.16 4.10
C ILE A 98 22.57 -5.23 4.32
N LEU A 99 22.50 -4.61 5.50
CA LEU A 99 21.49 -3.61 5.83
C LEU A 99 22.02 -2.21 5.50
N ASP A 100 21.54 -1.62 4.40
CA ASP A 100 21.99 -0.30 3.96
C ASP A 100 21.30 0.86 4.71
N TYR A 101 20.04 0.66 5.13
CA TYR A 101 19.23 1.69 5.75
C TYR A 101 18.44 1.13 6.93
N LEU A 102 18.38 1.90 8.02
CA LEU A 102 17.50 1.63 9.16
C LEU A 102 16.37 2.67 9.18
N TRP A 103 15.13 2.19 9.13
CA TRP A 103 13.94 3.03 9.27
C TRP A 103 13.48 3.04 10.73
N VAL A 104 13.31 4.22 11.30
CA VAL A 104 12.79 4.41 12.66
C VAL A 104 11.52 5.23 12.58
N GLN A 105 10.45 4.72 13.18
CA GLN A 105 9.19 5.46 13.31
C GLN A 105 9.24 6.29 14.60
N LEU A 106 9.07 7.61 14.45
CA LEU A 106 8.94 8.54 15.57
C LEU A 106 7.62 9.29 15.43
N ASP A 107 6.74 9.12 16.40
CA ASP A 107 5.46 9.81 16.43
C ASP A 107 5.65 11.26 16.93
N GLN A 108 5.02 12.21 16.23
CA GLN A 108 5.13 13.62 16.59
C GLN A 108 4.33 13.94 17.87
N ASN A 109 4.81 14.93 18.62
CA ASN A 109 4.02 15.53 19.70
C ASN A 109 2.89 16.40 19.11
N VAL A 110 1.78 15.74 18.76
CA VAL A 110 0.60 16.38 18.15
C VAL A 110 -0.08 17.41 19.06
N ARG A 111 0.20 17.37 20.38
CA ARG A 111 -0.41 18.25 21.40
C ARG A 111 0.37 19.54 21.64
N LYS A 112 1.53 19.72 21.01
CA LYS A 112 2.29 20.97 21.08
C LYS A 112 1.49 22.10 20.41
N LYS A 113 1.44 23.28 21.03
CA LYS A 113 0.66 24.45 20.53
C LYS A 113 1.02 24.86 19.09
N ASP A 114 2.27 24.66 18.69
CA ASP A 114 2.77 24.97 17.33
C ASP A 114 3.00 23.69 16.51
N SER A 115 2.31 22.59 16.84
CA SER A 115 2.45 21.32 16.14
C SER A 115 2.03 21.47 14.67
N PRO A 116 2.83 20.98 13.70
CA PRO A 116 2.44 20.93 12.29
C PRO A 116 1.12 20.17 12.05
N SER A 117 0.74 19.25 12.93
CA SER A 117 -0.54 18.54 12.87
C SER A 117 -1.74 19.48 12.83
N LEU A 118 -1.66 20.65 13.47
CA LEU A 118 -2.72 21.67 13.46
C LEU A 118 -2.94 22.29 12.07
N LYS A 119 -1.95 22.22 11.18
CA LYS A 119 -2.06 22.69 9.79
C LYS A 119 -2.73 21.65 8.87
N ILE A 120 -2.80 20.40 9.33
CA ILE A 120 -3.38 19.27 8.59
C ILE A 120 -4.89 19.17 8.85
N ASP A 121 -5.37 19.69 10.00
CA ASP A 121 -6.79 19.98 10.27
C ASP A 121 -7.27 21.18 9.42
N GLY A 122 -7.12 21.06 8.10
CA GLY A 122 -7.65 22.00 7.14
C GLY A 122 -9.16 21.98 7.19
N ASN A 123 -9.76 22.96 7.88
CA ASN A 123 -11.15 23.43 7.73
C ASN A 123 -12.15 22.35 7.27
N GLY A 124 -12.16 21.21 7.96
CA GLY A 124 -13.01 20.07 7.64
C GLY A 124 -14.43 20.43 8.02
N LEU A 125 -15.23 20.77 7.00
CA LEU A 125 -16.68 20.96 7.00
C LEU A 125 -17.26 21.49 8.31
N ARG A 126 -17.62 22.80 8.35
CA ARG A 126 -18.61 23.28 9.34
C ARG A 126 -19.78 22.30 9.31
N SER A 127 -20.00 21.58 10.41
CA SER A 127 -21.20 20.79 10.58
C SER A 127 -22.39 21.74 10.44
N LEU A 128 -23.08 21.68 9.29
CA LEU A 128 -24.26 22.49 8.99
C LEU A 128 -25.51 21.98 9.72
N TYR A 129 -25.39 20.94 10.54
CA TYR A 129 -26.48 20.42 11.35
C TYR A 129 -26.36 20.95 12.77
N ARG A 130 -26.93 22.15 13.00
CA ARG A 130 -27.14 22.70 14.34
C ARG A 130 -28.61 22.45 14.71
N PRO A 131 -28.93 21.56 15.68
CA PRO A 131 -30.31 21.23 16.05
C PRO A 131 -31.16 22.43 16.51
N SER A 132 -30.54 23.57 16.81
CA SER A 132 -31.22 24.81 17.22
C SER A 132 -31.95 25.55 16.11
N GLU A 133 -31.78 25.19 14.82
CA GLU A 133 -32.47 25.83 13.69
C GLU A 133 -33.82 25.16 13.34
N PHE A 134 -34.17 24.05 14.00
CA PHE A 134 -35.43 23.33 13.76
C PHE A 134 -36.67 23.92 14.45
N LYS A 135 -36.53 25.04 15.18
CA LYS A 135 -37.65 25.66 15.88
C LYS A 135 -37.76 27.15 15.56
N SER A 136 -38.17 27.43 14.33
CA SER A 136 -38.85 28.68 13.99
C SER A 136 -40.14 28.33 13.26
N GLU A 137 -41.21 28.18 14.02
CA GLU A 137 -42.60 28.26 13.57
C GLU A 137 -43.39 29.03 14.63
#